data_AF-A0A368GPH7-F1
#
_entry.id   AF-A0A368GPH7-F1
#
_cell.length_a   1.000
_cell.length_b   1.000
_cell.length_c   1.000
_cell.angle_alpha   90.00
_cell.angle_beta   90.00
_cell.angle_gamma   90.00
#
_symmetry.space_group_name_H-M   'P 1'
#
loop_
_entity.id
_entity.type
_entity.pdbx_description
1 polymer ?
#
loop_
_entity_poly.entity_id
_entity_poly.type
_entity_poly.pdbx_seq_one_letter_code
_entity_poly.pdbx_strand_id
1 'polypeptide(L)'
;MNNWISAFLLFAVTKAGERKTSNDPLEDWMFTELKQCDKPPPVHEGYGCTSYLWNYELINLELFNSDPAIIVYRGLVPKNHIKSFITDITGAQKKARADSNGPRHADEITMDHTAKAGAARVFRRLSRFIPFIDFTASDPWQVLVFKEGGHFAPRHEYLKINASSEQDELTKTFGNRFATFMILLKEPGKGGDQM
;
A
#
# COMPACT_ATOMS: atom_id res chain seq x y z
N MET A 1 16.06 5.01 -17.60
CA MET A 1 15.67 5.34 -16.22
C MET A 1 14.57 4.39 -15.78
N ASN A 2 14.91 3.39 -14.97
CA ASN A 2 13.96 2.38 -14.51
C ASN A 2 13.36 2.81 -13.16
N ASN A 3 12.33 3.66 -13.22
CA ASN A 3 11.54 3.99 -12.03
C ASN A 3 10.57 2.83 -11.72
N TRP A 4 10.38 2.52 -10.44
CA TRP A 4 9.33 1.65 -9.93
C TRP A 4 8.21 2.47 -9.30
N ILE A 5 6.99 1.91 -9.30
CA ILE A 5 5.79 2.61 -8.84
C ILE A 5 4.95 1.64 -8.02
N SER A 6 4.58 2.04 -6.81
CA SER A 6 3.62 1.34 -5.95
C SER A 6 2.45 2.25 -5.60
N ALA A 7 1.29 1.66 -5.37
CA ALA A 7 0.10 2.35 -4.88
C ALA A 7 -0.43 1.62 -3.65
N PHE A 8 -0.87 2.40 -2.65
CA PHE A 8 -1.34 1.91 -1.37
C PHE A 8 -2.77 2.36 -1.11
N LEU A 9 -3.53 1.50 -0.47
CA LEU A 9 -4.78 1.81 0.23
C LEU A 9 -4.61 1.37 1.68
N LEU A 10 -4.83 2.30 2.62
CA LEU A 10 -4.67 2.08 4.05
C LEU A 10 -6.05 2.04 4.69
N PHE A 11 -6.34 1.01 5.50
CA PHE A 11 -7.69 0.73 6.00
C PHE A 11 -7.80 0.99 7.48
N ALA A 12 -8.87 1.66 7.90
CA ALA A 12 -9.25 1.78 9.30
C ALA A 12 -10.25 0.69 9.73
N VAL A 13 -10.28 0.36 11.02
CA VAL A 13 -11.14 -0.70 11.61
C VAL A 13 -12.64 -0.33 11.51
N THR A 14 -13.56 -1.26 11.76
CA THR A 14 -14.96 -0.93 12.03
C THR A 14 -15.20 -0.89 13.55
N LYS A 15 -15.83 0.20 14.05
CA LYS A 15 -16.12 0.51 15.47
C LYS A 15 -15.73 -0.59 16.48
N ALA A 16 -14.57 -0.43 17.12
CA ALA A 16 -14.20 -1.19 18.31
C ALA A 16 -13.72 -0.22 19.40
N GLY A 17 -14.28 -0.41 20.60
CA GLY A 17 -14.15 0.47 21.76
C GLY A 17 -12.73 0.63 22.28
N GLU A 18 -12.56 1.73 23.01
CA GLU A 18 -11.30 2.25 23.56
C GLU A 18 -10.47 1.19 24.30
N ARG A 19 -9.19 1.09 23.94
CA ARG A 19 -8.16 0.53 24.82
C ARG A 19 -6.98 1.50 24.91
N LYS A 20 -6.67 1.93 26.14
CA LYS A 20 -5.56 2.85 26.48
C LYS A 20 -4.23 2.10 26.71
N THR A 21 -3.16 2.92 26.70
CA THR A 21 -1.79 2.74 27.24
C THR A 21 -0.80 2.00 26.34
N SER A 22 0.50 2.32 26.26
CA SER A 22 1.35 3.41 26.81
C SER A 22 2.73 3.35 26.13
N ASN A 23 3.38 4.52 26.03
CA ASN A 23 4.82 4.84 25.99
C ASN A 23 5.76 4.19 24.94
N ASP A 24 6.53 5.11 24.34
CA ASP A 24 7.40 5.08 23.16
C ASP A 24 8.56 4.06 23.19
N PRO A 25 9.02 3.58 22.02
CA PRO A 25 10.35 3.99 21.56
C PRO A 25 10.44 4.20 20.03
N LEU A 26 10.63 5.46 19.62
CA LEU A 26 11.22 5.85 18.35
C LEU A 26 12.69 6.23 18.60
N GLU A 27 13.62 5.54 17.92
CA GLU A 27 14.66 6.13 17.06
C GLU A 27 15.76 5.11 16.74
N ASP A 28 16.19 5.15 15.49
CA ASP A 28 17.30 4.43 14.83
C ASP A 28 17.17 2.92 14.58
N TRP A 29 17.55 2.54 13.35
CA TRP A 29 17.66 1.15 12.89
C TRP A 29 18.39 0.32 13.94
N MET A 30 17.73 -0.72 14.47
CA MET A 30 18.41 -1.64 15.35
C MET A 30 19.37 -2.49 14.50
N PHE A 31 20.61 -2.70 14.96
CA PHE A 31 21.64 -3.48 14.26
C PHE A 31 21.16 -4.90 13.85
N THR A 32 20.14 -5.41 14.52
CA THR A 32 19.44 -6.67 14.21
C THR A 32 18.62 -6.61 12.93
N GLU A 33 17.98 -5.48 12.64
CA GLU A 33 17.13 -5.27 11.45
C GLU A 33 18.00 -5.17 10.18
N LEU A 34 19.16 -4.49 10.28
CA LEU A 34 20.16 -4.45 9.19
C LEU A 34 20.70 -5.85 8.85
N LYS A 35 20.92 -6.71 9.85
CA LYS A 35 21.39 -8.09 9.62
C LYS A 35 20.36 -8.98 8.92
N GLN A 36 19.07 -8.72 9.10
CA GLN A 36 18.01 -9.48 8.44
C GLN A 36 17.93 -9.16 6.94
N CYS A 37 18.41 -7.99 6.51
CA CYS A 37 18.54 -7.66 5.09
C CYS A 37 19.64 -8.47 4.38
N ASP A 38 20.77 -8.69 5.06
CA ASP A 38 21.89 -9.44 4.49
C ASP A 38 21.69 -10.96 4.55
N LYS A 39 20.90 -11.43 5.51
CA LYS A 39 20.59 -12.85 5.74
C LYS A 39 19.15 -13.01 6.19
N PRO A 40 18.18 -13.13 5.26
CA PRO A 40 16.81 -13.35 5.63
C PRO A 40 16.69 -14.67 6.42
N PRO A 41 15.84 -14.72 7.46
CA PRO A 41 15.61 -15.95 8.21
C PRO A 41 15.09 -17.05 7.26
N PRO A 42 15.40 -18.33 7.55
CA PRO A 42 14.92 -19.44 6.75
C PRO A 42 13.39 -19.46 6.77
N VAL A 43 12.82 -19.53 5.57
CA VAL A 43 11.38 -19.62 5.30
C VAL A 43 10.81 -20.81 6.08
N HIS A 44 9.95 -20.57 7.08
CA HIS A 44 9.20 -21.64 7.73
C HIS A 44 8.33 -22.34 6.66
N GLU A 45 8.39 -23.68 6.59
CA GLU A 45 7.77 -24.54 5.57
C GLU A 45 6.21 -24.59 5.58
N GLY A 46 5.54 -23.49 5.95
CA GLY A 46 4.09 -23.40 6.12
C GLY A 46 3.34 -22.48 5.14
N TYR A 47 4.01 -21.97 4.10
CA TYR A 47 3.41 -21.03 3.15
C TYR A 47 2.67 -21.77 2.02
N GLY A 48 1.36 -21.56 1.95
CA GLY A 48 0.48 -22.23 0.99
C GLY A 48 0.07 -21.32 -0.15
N CYS A 49 0.25 -21.79 -1.38
CA CYS A 49 -0.40 -21.23 -2.56
C CYS A 49 -1.78 -21.86 -2.70
N THR A 50 -2.82 -21.03 -2.76
CA THR A 50 -4.19 -21.48 -3.01
C THR A 50 -4.78 -20.70 -4.17
N SER A 51 -5.63 -21.37 -4.94
CA SER A 51 -6.38 -20.75 -6.01
C SER A 51 -7.86 -21.02 -5.80
N TYR A 52 -8.69 -20.00 -5.96
CA TYR A 52 -10.14 -20.14 -5.88
C TYR A 52 -10.80 -19.41 -7.05
N LEU A 53 -11.97 -19.92 -7.46
CA LEU A 53 -12.77 -19.29 -8.51
C LEU A 53 -13.69 -18.26 -7.87
N TRP A 54 -13.63 -17.02 -8.34
CA TRP A 54 -14.53 -15.95 -7.91
C TRP A 54 -15.01 -15.19 -9.13
N ASN A 55 -16.32 -14.98 -9.28
CA ASN A 55 -16.88 -14.27 -10.42
C ASN A 55 -16.38 -14.79 -11.80
N TYR A 56 -16.20 -16.11 -11.92
CA TYR A 56 -15.66 -16.77 -13.11
C TYR A 56 -14.19 -16.43 -13.46
N GLU A 57 -13.44 -15.81 -12.55
CA GLU A 57 -11.99 -15.63 -12.70
C GLU A 57 -11.24 -16.42 -11.62
N LEU A 58 -10.10 -17.00 -12.00
CA LEU A 58 -9.21 -17.70 -11.09
C LEU A 58 -8.40 -16.67 -10.30
N ILE A 59 -8.55 -16.68 -8.97
CA ILE A 59 -7.79 -15.83 -8.05
C ILE A 59 -6.71 -16.68 -7.41
N ASN A 60 -5.46 -16.23 -7.56
CA ASN A 60 -4.29 -16.88 -6.99
C ASN A 60 -3.82 -16.10 -5.76
N LEU A 61 -3.73 -16.80 -4.65
CA LEU A 61 -3.39 -16.25 -3.35
C LEU A 61 -2.24 -17.05 -2.75
N GLU A 62 -1.30 -16.34 -2.16
CA GLU A 62 -0.16 -16.90 -1.46
C GLU A 62 -0.14 -16.32 -0.04
N LEU A 63 -0.19 -17.20 0.96
CA LEU A 63 0.05 -16.80 2.34
C LEU A 63 1.56 -16.72 2.54
N PHE A 64 2.09 -15.49 2.61
CA PHE A 64 3.51 -15.24 2.75
C PHE A 64 3.96 -15.18 4.21
N ASN A 65 3.08 -14.76 5.12
CA ASN A 65 3.32 -14.83 6.55
C ASN A 65 2.00 -14.99 7.32
N SER A 66 2.01 -15.69 8.45
CA SER A 66 0.81 -15.87 9.30
C SER A 66 0.73 -14.88 10.45
N ASP A 67 1.87 -14.42 10.97
CA ASP A 67 1.94 -13.43 12.05
C ASP A 67 3.14 -12.48 11.88
N PRO A 68 2.92 -11.21 11.49
CA PRO A 68 1.65 -10.65 11.03
C PRO A 68 1.19 -11.31 9.72
N ALA A 69 -0.11 -11.34 9.47
CA ALA A 69 -0.68 -11.93 8.26
C ALA A 69 -0.27 -11.12 7.02
N ILE A 70 0.47 -11.75 6.09
CA ILE A 70 0.85 -11.18 4.79
C ILE A 70 0.31 -12.08 3.69
N ILE A 71 -0.58 -11.53 2.87
CA ILE A 71 -1.27 -12.25 1.80
C ILE A 71 -0.94 -11.58 0.46
N VAL A 72 -0.44 -12.37 -0.49
CA VAL A 72 -0.07 -11.90 -1.82
C VAL A 72 -1.08 -12.40 -2.84
N TYR A 73 -1.76 -11.47 -3.52
CA TYR A 73 -2.62 -11.79 -4.65
C TYR A 73 -1.83 -11.72 -5.96
N ARG A 74 -1.62 -12.88 -6.60
CA ARG A 74 -0.83 -12.97 -7.83
C ARG A 74 -1.72 -12.72 -9.06
N GLY A 75 -1.36 -11.72 -9.85
CA GLY A 75 -2.05 -11.42 -11.12
C GLY A 75 -3.48 -10.89 -10.98
N LEU A 76 -3.86 -10.38 -9.80
CA LEU A 76 -5.22 -9.92 -9.50
C LEU A 76 -5.69 -8.78 -10.42
N VAL A 77 -4.77 -7.90 -10.81
CA VAL A 77 -5.06 -6.75 -11.67
C VAL A 77 -4.45 -6.99 -13.05
N PRO A 78 -5.25 -7.02 -14.12
CA PRO A 78 -4.76 -7.17 -15.49
C PRO A 78 -3.74 -6.08 -15.88
N LYS A 79 -2.70 -6.45 -16.64
CA LYS A 79 -1.61 -5.53 -17.06
C LYS A 79 -2.11 -4.29 -17.80
N ASN A 80 -3.20 -4.39 -18.56
CA ASN A 80 -3.82 -3.25 -19.25
C ASN A 80 -4.47 -2.25 -18.27
N HIS A 81 -5.05 -2.72 -17.16
CA HIS A 81 -5.58 -1.85 -16.10
C HIS A 81 -4.42 -1.12 -15.40
N ILE A 82 -3.34 -1.83 -15.07
CA ILE A 82 -2.12 -1.24 -14.51
C ILE A 82 -1.54 -0.16 -15.43
N LYS A 83 -1.42 -0.43 -16.75
CA LYS A 83 -0.96 0.56 -17.74
C LYS A 83 -1.85 1.81 -17.77
N SER A 84 -3.17 1.64 -17.68
CA SER A 84 -4.11 2.76 -17.62
C SER A 84 -3.89 3.59 -16.35
N PHE A 85 -3.67 2.94 -15.20
CA PHE A 85 -3.43 3.64 -13.94
C PHE A 85 -2.08 4.40 -13.96
N ILE A 86 -1.01 3.80 -14.50
CA ILE A 86 0.28 4.48 -14.70
C ILE A 86 0.13 5.72 -15.58
N THR A 87 -0.73 5.67 -16.61
CA THR A 87 -1.04 6.83 -17.45
C THR A 87 -1.66 7.97 -16.64
N ASP A 88 -2.61 7.66 -15.77
CA ASP A 88 -3.25 8.64 -14.88
C ASP A 88 -2.23 9.29 -13.92
N ILE A 89 -1.39 8.47 -13.30
CA ILE A 89 -0.31 8.89 -12.39
C ILE A 89 0.66 9.83 -13.12
N THR A 90 1.11 9.44 -14.31
CA THR A 90 2.05 10.24 -15.12
C THR A 90 1.43 11.59 -15.52
N GLY A 91 0.13 11.58 -15.86
CA GLY A 91 -0.62 12.80 -16.13
C GLY A 91 -0.69 13.73 -14.91
N ALA A 92 -0.98 13.18 -13.74
CA ALA A 92 -1.00 13.91 -12.47
C ALA A 92 0.36 14.52 -12.12
N GLN A 93 1.47 13.75 -12.27
CA GLN A 93 2.83 14.25 -12.03
C GLN A 93 3.19 15.42 -12.95
N LYS A 94 2.85 15.32 -14.24
CA LYS A 94 3.12 16.40 -15.20
C LYS A 94 2.37 17.67 -14.84
N LYS A 95 1.09 17.56 -14.46
CA LYS A 95 0.28 18.70 -14.03
C LYS A 95 0.85 19.33 -12.75
N ALA A 96 1.16 18.52 -11.74
CA ALA A 96 1.77 19.01 -10.49
C ALA A 96 3.09 19.75 -10.74
N ARG A 97 3.93 19.26 -11.67
CA ARG A 97 5.19 19.93 -12.05
C ARG A 97 4.98 21.23 -12.84
N ALA A 98 3.92 21.33 -13.63
CA ALA A 98 3.57 22.54 -14.37
C ALA A 98 2.98 23.62 -13.44
N ASP A 99 2.26 23.22 -12.40
CA ASP A 99 1.51 24.11 -11.51
C ASP A 99 2.35 24.68 -10.34
N SER A 100 3.61 24.24 -10.12
CA SER A 100 4.30 24.45 -8.83
C SER A 100 5.58 25.30 -8.87
N ASN A 101 5.47 26.51 -8.28
CA ASN A 101 6.43 27.12 -7.32
C ASN A 101 6.47 26.35 -5.96
N GLY A 102 6.23 25.04 -5.99
CA GLY A 102 6.14 24.13 -4.84
C GLY A 102 7.20 23.01 -4.92
N PRO A 103 7.32 22.15 -3.89
CA PRO A 103 8.47 21.27 -3.72
C PRO A 103 8.69 20.37 -4.93
N ARG A 104 9.87 20.45 -5.55
CA ARG A 104 10.28 19.74 -6.79
C ARG A 104 10.36 18.21 -6.66
N HIS A 105 9.84 17.63 -5.58
CA HIS A 105 10.18 16.27 -5.11
C HIS A 105 9.01 15.45 -4.60
N ALA A 106 7.75 15.76 -4.93
CA ALA A 106 6.65 14.87 -4.58
C ALA A 106 6.75 13.56 -5.40
N ASP A 107 7.59 12.64 -4.92
CA ASP A 107 7.65 11.22 -5.27
C ASP A 107 6.42 10.48 -4.69
N GLU A 108 5.49 11.22 -4.09
CA GLU A 108 4.21 10.77 -3.58
C GLU A 108 3.07 11.57 -4.24
N ILE A 109 2.01 10.88 -4.65
CA ILE A 109 0.79 11.48 -5.19
C ILE A 109 -0.40 10.89 -4.45
N THR A 110 -1.29 11.75 -3.97
CA THR A 110 -2.59 11.34 -3.47
C THR A 110 -3.65 11.48 -4.58
N MET A 111 -4.52 10.47 -4.73
CA MET A 111 -5.59 10.49 -5.74
C MET A 111 -6.84 9.78 -5.22
N ASP A 112 -8.01 10.41 -5.29
CA ASP A 112 -9.26 9.72 -4.91
C ASP A 112 -9.46 8.45 -5.73
N HIS A 113 -10.11 7.46 -5.13
CA HIS A 113 -10.28 6.11 -5.68
C HIS A 113 -10.75 6.08 -7.13
N THR A 114 -11.63 7.01 -7.50
CA THR A 114 -12.25 7.12 -8.82
C THR A 114 -11.96 8.43 -9.54
N ALA A 115 -11.00 9.24 -9.10
CA ALA A 115 -10.70 10.55 -9.70
C ALA A 115 -10.27 10.47 -11.18
N LYS A 116 -9.70 9.33 -11.59
CA LYS A 116 -9.25 9.07 -12.97
C LYS A 116 -9.68 7.69 -13.45
N ALA A 117 -9.77 7.55 -14.78
CA ALA A 117 -10.40 6.37 -15.39
C ALA A 117 -9.62 5.06 -15.14
N GLY A 118 -8.28 5.10 -15.16
CA GLY A 118 -7.42 3.97 -14.84
C GLY A 118 -7.44 3.62 -13.36
N ALA A 119 -7.31 4.62 -12.48
CA ALA A 119 -7.45 4.46 -11.02
C ALA A 119 -8.79 3.81 -10.66
N ALA A 120 -9.89 4.33 -11.22
CA ALA A 120 -11.24 3.79 -11.00
C ALA A 120 -11.41 2.35 -11.50
N ARG A 121 -10.71 1.94 -12.57
CA ARG A 121 -10.76 0.55 -13.06
C ARG A 121 -10.06 -0.40 -12.10
N VAL A 122 -8.90 0.00 -11.58
CA VAL A 122 -8.16 -0.80 -10.61
C VAL A 122 -8.96 -0.91 -9.31
N PHE A 123 -9.43 0.21 -8.77
CA PHE A 123 -10.25 0.25 -7.56
C PHE A 123 -11.47 -0.69 -7.65
N ARG A 124 -12.30 -0.55 -8.69
CA ARG A 124 -13.48 -1.42 -8.90
C ARG A 124 -13.11 -2.90 -9.05
N ARG A 125 -11.96 -3.21 -9.65
CA ARG A 125 -11.47 -4.59 -9.79
C ARG A 125 -11.08 -5.18 -8.43
N LEU A 126 -10.51 -4.38 -7.51
CA LEU A 126 -10.17 -4.84 -6.17
C LEU A 126 -11.42 -5.06 -5.32
N SER A 127 -12.30 -4.06 -5.26
CA SER A 127 -13.56 -4.14 -4.50
C SER A 127 -14.43 -5.32 -4.92
N ARG A 128 -14.39 -5.72 -6.19
CA ARG A 128 -15.15 -6.86 -6.70
C ARG A 128 -14.55 -8.23 -6.31
N PHE A 129 -13.24 -8.31 -6.16
CA PHE A 129 -12.53 -9.60 -6.05
C PHE A 129 -11.89 -9.87 -4.69
N ILE A 130 -11.87 -8.87 -3.82
CA ILE A 130 -11.55 -9.02 -2.40
C ILE A 130 -12.78 -8.55 -1.61
N PRO A 131 -13.85 -9.36 -1.57
CA PRO A 131 -15.17 -8.92 -1.09
C PRO A 131 -15.24 -8.72 0.43
N PHE A 132 -14.27 -9.21 1.19
CA PHE A 132 -14.22 -9.10 2.65
C PHE A 132 -13.53 -7.82 3.12
N ILE A 133 -13.00 -7.01 2.20
CA ILE A 133 -12.42 -5.70 2.49
C ILE A 133 -13.30 -4.63 1.86
N ASP A 134 -13.78 -3.70 2.67
CA ASP A 134 -14.44 -2.50 2.17
C ASP A 134 -13.40 -1.42 1.81
N PHE A 135 -13.05 -1.36 0.53
CA PHE A 135 -12.12 -0.36 -0.01
C PHE A 135 -12.68 1.07 0.02
N THR A 136 -13.95 1.28 0.31
CA THR A 136 -14.49 2.64 0.48
C THR A 136 -14.14 3.25 1.83
N ALA A 137 -13.81 2.42 2.82
CA ALA A 137 -13.33 2.84 4.15
C ALA A 137 -11.79 2.95 4.22
N SER A 138 -11.12 3.04 3.07
CA SER A 138 -9.68 3.26 3.00
C SER A 138 -9.35 4.72 2.68
N ASP A 139 -8.13 5.13 3.00
CA ASP A 139 -7.56 6.38 2.51
C ASP A 139 -7.58 6.42 0.96
N PRO A 140 -7.53 7.61 0.33
CA PRO A 140 -7.30 7.76 -1.10
C PRO A 140 -6.04 7.01 -1.55
N TRP A 141 -5.89 6.80 -2.86
CA TRP A 141 -4.66 6.20 -3.41
C TRP A 141 -3.46 7.03 -3.00
N GLN A 142 -2.53 6.42 -2.26
CA GLN A 142 -1.20 6.97 -2.03
C GLN A 142 -0.25 6.29 -3.02
N VAL A 143 0.27 7.02 -3.98
CA VAL A 143 1.13 6.49 -5.04
C VAL A 143 2.56 6.95 -4.81
N LEU A 144 3.48 5.99 -4.62
CA LEU A 144 4.90 6.25 -4.48
C LEU A 144 5.62 5.93 -5.79
N VAL A 145 6.40 6.89 -6.28
CA VAL A 145 7.21 6.79 -7.50
C VAL A 145 8.65 6.99 -7.11
N PHE A 146 9.41 5.90 -6.97
CA PHE A 146 10.81 6.05 -6.64
C PHE A 146 11.72 6.00 -7.87
N LYS A 147 12.77 6.78 -7.75
CA LYS A 147 13.90 6.82 -8.67
C LYS A 147 14.97 5.84 -8.17
N GLU A 148 15.99 5.63 -8.99
CA GLU A 148 17.16 4.85 -8.61
C GLU A 148 17.78 5.38 -7.31
N GLY A 149 18.08 4.48 -6.37
CA GLY A 149 18.57 4.80 -5.01
C GLY A 149 17.50 5.29 -4.03
N GLY A 150 16.28 5.58 -4.49
CA GLY A 150 15.15 5.93 -3.63
C GLY A 150 14.64 4.73 -2.84
N HIS A 151 14.31 4.96 -1.58
CA HIS A 151 13.78 3.95 -0.67
C HIS A 151 12.77 4.59 0.29
N PHE A 152 11.96 3.75 0.92
CA PHE A 152 11.14 4.15 2.07
C PHE A 152 11.72 3.45 3.30
N ALA A 153 11.89 4.18 4.41
CA ALA A 153 12.32 3.55 5.66
C ALA A 153 11.19 2.65 6.21
N PRO A 154 11.52 1.48 6.79
CA PRO A 154 10.52 0.65 7.46
C PRO A 154 9.74 1.47 8.49
N ARG A 155 8.41 1.35 8.46
CA ARG A 155 7.52 2.09 9.35
C ARG A 155 6.29 1.26 9.64
N HIS A 156 5.61 1.65 10.70
CA HIS A 156 4.25 1.23 10.90
C HIS A 156 3.29 2.13 10.12
N GLU A 157 2.22 1.53 9.62
CA GLU A 157 1.18 2.23 8.88
C GLU A 157 0.07 2.79 9.78
N TYR A 158 0.01 2.37 11.05
CA TYR A 158 -0.91 2.95 12.02
C TYR A 158 -0.55 4.42 12.31
N LEU A 159 -1.59 5.21 12.55
CA LEU A 159 -1.47 6.62 12.91
C LEU A 159 -1.08 6.76 14.39
N LYS A 160 -0.04 7.56 14.67
CA LYS A 160 0.24 8.03 16.03
C LYS A 160 -0.61 9.26 16.30
N ILE A 161 -1.74 9.08 16.97
CA ILE A 161 -2.69 10.16 17.27
C ILE A 161 -2.44 10.60 18.72
N ASN A 162 -1.93 11.82 18.91
CA ASN A 162 -1.62 12.32 20.25
C ASN A 162 -2.82 13.07 20.85
N ALA A 163 -3.66 13.69 20.01
CA ALA A 163 -4.89 14.36 20.43
C ALA A 163 -6.06 14.06 19.48
N SER A 164 -7.28 14.03 20.01
CA SER A 164 -8.50 13.79 19.22
C SER A 164 -8.77 14.86 18.16
N SER A 165 -8.22 16.07 18.34
CA SER A 165 -8.27 17.16 17.36
C SER A 165 -7.45 16.89 16.10
N GLU A 166 -6.48 15.98 16.15
CA GLU A 166 -5.60 15.63 15.03
C GLU A 166 -6.20 14.53 14.13
N GLN A 167 -7.33 13.94 14.53
CA GLN A 167 -7.97 12.89 13.76
C GLN A 167 -8.72 13.48 12.56
N ASP A 168 -8.42 12.98 11.36
CA ASP A 168 -9.22 13.22 10.18
C ASP A 168 -10.61 12.54 10.29
N GLU A 169 -11.50 12.83 9.34
CA GLU A 169 -12.88 12.31 9.37
C GLU A 169 -12.93 10.78 9.25
N LEU A 170 -12.04 10.18 8.47
CA LEU A 170 -11.96 8.72 8.31
C LEU A 170 -11.54 8.07 9.63
N THR A 171 -10.50 8.59 10.27
CA THR A 171 -9.98 8.13 11.56
C THR A 171 -11.01 8.31 12.67
N LYS A 172 -11.78 9.40 12.67
CA LYS A 172 -12.90 9.60 13.61
C LYS A 172 -14.02 8.57 13.41
N THR A 173 -14.28 8.20 12.16
CA THR A 173 -15.40 7.32 11.78
C THR A 173 -15.08 5.84 11.97
N PHE A 174 -13.87 5.43 11.59
CA PHE A 174 -13.43 4.04 11.49
C PHE A 174 -12.31 3.71 12.50
N GLY A 175 -11.67 4.70 13.10
CA GLY A 175 -10.55 4.48 14.02
C GLY A 175 -9.22 4.37 13.28
N ASN A 176 -8.23 3.73 13.90
CA ASN A 176 -6.87 3.68 13.36
C ASN A 176 -6.74 2.66 12.22
N ARG A 177 -5.67 2.81 11.42
CA ARG A 177 -5.34 1.89 10.34
C ARG A 177 -4.94 0.52 10.89
N PHE A 178 -5.55 -0.55 10.37
CA PHE A 178 -5.27 -1.94 10.78
C PHE A 178 -4.69 -2.81 9.67
N ALA A 179 -4.83 -2.40 8.42
CA ALA A 179 -4.34 -3.13 7.27
C ALA A 179 -3.86 -2.18 6.18
N THR A 180 -2.96 -2.70 5.35
CA THR A 180 -2.42 -2.01 4.17
C THR A 180 -2.60 -2.92 2.97
N PHE A 181 -3.17 -2.39 1.90
CA PHE A 181 -3.22 -3.06 0.62
C PHE A 181 -2.28 -2.34 -0.34
N MET A 182 -1.23 -3.03 -0.76
CA MET A 182 -0.23 -2.51 -1.70
C MET A 182 -0.39 -3.18 -3.06
N ILE A 183 -0.20 -2.38 -4.11
CA ILE A 183 -0.12 -2.86 -5.50
C ILE A 183 1.18 -2.36 -6.11
N LEU A 184 1.98 -3.28 -6.61
CA LEU A 184 3.13 -2.97 -7.44
C LEU A 184 2.64 -2.67 -8.86
N LEU A 185 2.70 -1.40 -9.27
CA LEU A 185 2.28 -0.96 -10.60
C LEU A 185 3.39 -1.15 -11.64
N LYS A 186 4.65 -0.97 -11.22
CA LYS A 186 5.81 -1.18 -12.08
C LYS A 186 6.96 -1.77 -11.28
N GLU A 187 7.41 -2.94 -11.70
CA GLU A 187 8.54 -3.65 -11.10
C GLU A 187 9.87 -2.90 -11.34
N PRO A 188 10.77 -2.88 -10.34
CA PRO A 188 12.14 -2.42 -10.51
C PRO A 188 12.93 -3.43 -11.35
N GLY A 189 13.96 -2.96 -12.06
CA GLY A 189 14.87 -3.86 -12.78
C GLY A 189 15.82 -4.64 -11.87
N LYS A 190 16.10 -4.10 -10.67
CA LYS A 190 16.92 -4.70 -9.60
C LYS A 190 16.57 -4.02 -8.27
N GLY A 191 16.55 -4.80 -7.18
CA GLY A 191 16.23 -4.33 -5.84
C GLY A 191 14.73 -4.11 -5.64
N GLY A 192 14.35 -3.46 -4.54
CA GLY A 192 12.94 -3.23 -4.19
C GLY A 192 12.24 -4.43 -3.55
N ASP A 193 12.99 -5.49 -3.23
CA ASP A 193 12.46 -6.72 -2.63
C ASP A 193 12.11 -6.56 -1.13
N GLN A 194 12.54 -5.45 -0.51
CA GLN A 194 12.21 -5.08 0.86
C GLN A 194 11.14 -3.98 0.83
N MET A 195 9.90 -4.41 0.57
CA MET A 195 8.67 -3.65 0.83
C MET A 195 7.82 -4.43 1.81
#